data_AF-A0A175RQ09-F1
#
_entry.id   AF-A0A175RQ09-F1
#
_cell.length_a   1.000
_cell.length_b   1.000
_cell.length_c   1.000
_cell.angle_alpha   90.00
_cell.angle_beta   90.00
_cell.angle_gamma   90.00
#
_symmetry.space_group_name_H-M   'P 1'
#
loop_
_entity.id
_entity.type
_entity.pdbx_description
1 polymer ?
#
loop_
_entity_poly.entity_id
_entity_poly.type
_entity_poly.pdbx_seq_one_letter_code
_entity_poly.pdbx_strand_id
1 'polypeptide(L)'
;MLNAADIIARAAAFKAAHETPRLTQPGRLSLSGPTDTPEAVRRKMADDMRDIAALKESVEAEDLIARGWTREALTLYGEDARALANAARERRV
;
A
#
# COMPACT_ATOMS: atom_id res chain seq x y z
N MET A 1 16.97 -35.95 20.12
CA MET A 1 16.43 -34.66 20.59
C MET A 1 16.96 -33.60 19.64
N LEU A 2 16.09 -32.87 18.93
CA LEU A 2 16.53 -31.82 18.02
C LEU A 2 17.15 -30.69 18.84
N ASN A 3 18.42 -30.38 18.55
CA ASN A 3 19.17 -29.37 19.27
C ASN A 3 18.61 -27.98 18.91
N ALA A 4 18.49 -27.08 19.88
CA ALA A 4 17.93 -25.74 19.67
C ALA A 4 18.69 -24.96 18.57
N ALA A 5 19.98 -25.26 18.40
CA ALA A 5 20.83 -24.72 17.34
C ALA A 5 20.32 -25.07 15.92
N ASP A 6 19.82 -26.29 15.71
CA ASP A 6 19.34 -26.76 14.40
C ASP A 6 18.02 -26.08 13.99
N ILE A 7 17.18 -25.77 14.97
CA ILE A 7 15.91 -25.07 14.76
C ILE A 7 16.19 -23.61 14.35
N ILE A 8 17.14 -22.95 15.00
CA ILE A 8 17.55 -21.57 14.67
C ILE A 8 18.18 -21.52 13.28
N ALA A 9 19.06 -22.48 12.95
CA ALA A 9 19.68 -22.55 11.63
C ALA A 9 18.65 -22.74 10.51
N ARG A 10 17.64 -23.60 10.72
CA ARG A 10 16.54 -23.79 9.76
C ARG A 10 15.66 -22.55 9.63
N ALA A 11 15.38 -21.85 10.72
CA ALA A 11 14.60 -20.60 10.68
C ALA A 11 15.35 -19.49 9.92
N ALA A 12 16.68 -19.40 10.10
CA ALA A 12 17.51 -18.44 9.36
C ALA A 12 17.58 -18.76 7.86
N ALA A 13 17.72 -20.05 7.50
CA ALA A 13 17.72 -20.49 6.11
C ALA A 13 16.34 -20.26 5.43
N PHE A 14 15.24 -20.51 6.15
CA PHE A 14 13.90 -20.22 5.66
C PHE A 14 13.68 -18.72 5.44
N LYS A 15 14.13 -17.88 6.38
CA LYS A 15 14.08 -16.43 6.23
C LYS A 15 14.87 -15.98 5.00
N ALA A 16 16.10 -16.46 4.82
CA ALA A 16 16.92 -16.08 3.66
C ALA A 16 16.33 -16.54 2.31
N ALA A 17 15.67 -17.71 2.27
CA ALA A 17 15.04 -18.22 1.06
C ALA A 17 13.71 -17.54 0.71
N HIS A 18 13.00 -17.02 1.72
CA HIS A 18 11.69 -16.36 1.58
C HIS A 18 11.72 -14.85 1.84
N GLU A 19 12.90 -14.27 2.01
CA GLU A 19 13.09 -12.82 1.99
C GLU A 19 12.87 -12.37 0.54
N THR A 20 11.59 -12.21 0.20
CA THR A 20 11.18 -11.54 -1.01
C THR A 20 11.94 -10.21 -1.06
N PRO A 21 12.72 -9.94 -2.11
CA PRO A 21 13.31 -8.62 -2.27
C PRO A 21 12.12 -7.68 -2.28
N ARG A 22 12.00 -6.84 -1.25
CA ARG A 22 11.13 -5.68 -1.30
C ARG A 22 11.62 -4.94 -2.51
N LEU A 23 10.87 -5.03 -3.62
CA LEU A 23 11.04 -4.21 -4.79
C LEU A 23 11.16 -2.80 -4.25
N THR A 24 12.40 -2.30 -4.25
CA THR A 24 12.73 -0.95 -3.88
C THR A 24 12.20 -0.17 -5.05
N GLN A 25 10.90 0.14 -4.96
CA GLN A 25 10.23 0.97 -5.95
C GLN A 25 11.03 2.28 -5.97
N PRO A 26 11.56 2.67 -7.13
CA PRO A 26 12.42 3.83 -7.22
C PRO A 26 11.60 5.07 -6.85
N GLY A 27 11.91 5.65 -5.70
CA GLY A 27 11.56 7.02 -5.32
C GLY A 27 10.08 7.39 -5.36
N ARG A 28 9.22 6.76 -4.55
CA ARG A 28 8.04 7.50 -4.06
C ARG A 28 8.53 8.31 -2.87
N LEU A 29 8.64 9.62 -3.07
CA LEU A 29 8.90 10.61 -2.03
C LEU A 29 8.22 10.15 -0.74
N SER A 30 9.02 9.78 0.25
CA SER A 30 8.54 9.56 1.60
C SER A 30 7.98 10.92 2.04
N LEU A 31 6.70 11.17 1.76
CA LEU A 31 5.93 12.20 2.44
C LEU A 31 5.70 11.68 3.86
N SER A 32 6.80 11.52 4.60
CA SER A 32 6.86 11.40 6.04
C SER A 32 6.60 12.79 6.62
N GLY A 33 5.46 13.36 6.28
CA GLY A 33 4.82 14.41 7.06
C GLY A 33 3.70 13.73 7.84
N PRO A 34 3.44 14.12 9.10
CA PRO A 34 2.26 13.65 9.80
C PRO A 34 1.03 13.90 8.93
N THR A 35 0.36 12.83 8.50
CA THR A 35 -0.85 12.92 7.68
C THR A 35 -2.04 13.24 8.59
N ASP A 36 -1.95 14.35 9.35
CA ASP A 36 -2.95 14.70 10.37
C ASP A 36 -4.14 15.50 9.81
N THR A 37 -4.13 15.82 8.51
CA THR A 37 -5.27 16.50 7.88
C THR A 37 -6.11 15.52 7.05
N PRO A 38 -7.45 15.53 7.17
CA PRO A 38 -8.35 14.70 6.36
C PRO A 38 -8.14 14.86 4.84
N GLU A 39 -7.68 16.03 4.40
CA GLU A 39 -7.39 16.28 2.98
C GLU A 39 -6.11 15.57 2.49
N ALA A 40 -5.07 15.50 3.32
CA ALA A 40 -3.85 14.77 2.98
C ALA A 40 -4.12 13.26 2.91
N VAL A 41 -4.95 12.74 3.83
CA VAL A 41 -5.40 11.34 3.82
C VAL A 41 -6.13 11.00 2.52
N ARG A 42 -7.12 11.83 2.13
CA ARG A 42 -7.89 11.66 0.88
C ARG A 42 -7.01 11.70 -0.36
N ARG A 43 -6.07 12.64 -0.44
CA ARG A 43 -5.13 12.75 -1.58
C ARG A 43 -4.22 11.54 -1.69
N LYS A 44 -3.62 11.11 -0.58
CA LYS A 44 -2.76 9.92 -0.56
C LYS A 44 -3.54 8.67 -0.96
N MET A 45 -4.76 8.51 -0.46
CA MET A 45 -5.63 7.40 -0.83
C MET A 45 -5.98 7.43 -2.33
N ALA A 46 -6.28 8.60 -2.88
CA ALA A 46 -6.52 8.78 -4.31
C ALA A 46 -5.28 8.42 -5.15
N ASP A 47 -4.09 8.81 -4.72
CA ASP A 47 -2.83 8.45 -5.37
C ASP A 47 -2.59 6.93 -5.32
N ASP A 48 -2.89 6.29 -4.19
CA ASP A 48 -2.79 4.85 -4.05
C ASP A 48 -3.80 4.13 -4.96
N MET A 49 -5.03 4.63 -5.08
CA MET A 49 -6.05 4.13 -6.01
C MET A 49 -5.57 4.25 -7.47
N ARG A 50 -4.94 5.36 -7.87
CA ARG A 50 -4.39 5.54 -9.23
C ARG A 50 -3.27 4.56 -9.51
N ASP A 51 -2.37 4.35 -8.55
CA ASP A 51 -1.28 3.39 -8.71
C ASP A 51 -1.81 1.96 -8.85
N ILE A 52 -2.87 1.60 -8.14
CA ILE A 52 -3.53 0.28 -8.31
C ILE A 52 -4.18 0.22 -9.68
N ALA A 53 -4.93 1.25 -10.08
CA ALA A 53 -5.59 1.32 -11.39
C ALA A 53 -4.61 1.23 -12.58
N ALA A 54 -3.35 1.66 -12.38
CA ALA A 54 -2.30 1.53 -13.38
C ALA A 54 -1.78 0.08 -13.52
N LEU A 55 -1.94 -0.75 -12.48
CA LEU A 55 -1.48 -2.14 -12.44
C LEU A 55 -2.62 -3.15 -12.64
N LYS A 56 -3.84 -2.80 -12.25
CA LYS A 56 -5.07 -3.60 -12.33
C LYS A 56 -6.18 -2.71 -12.88
N GLU A 57 -7.00 -3.22 -13.79
CA GLU A 57 -8.10 -2.44 -14.37
C GLU A 57 -9.16 -2.02 -13.33
N SER A 58 -9.26 -2.72 -12.20
CA SER A 58 -10.14 -2.37 -11.08
C SER A 58 -9.37 -2.12 -9.79
N VAL A 59 -9.93 -1.22 -8.96
CA VAL A 59 -9.43 -0.89 -7.62
C VAL A 59 -10.46 -1.36 -6.61
N GLU A 60 -10.14 -2.41 -5.88
CA GLU A 60 -10.98 -2.95 -4.81
C GLU A 60 -10.53 -2.45 -3.43
N ALA A 61 -11.41 -2.56 -2.44
CA ALA A 61 -11.10 -2.17 -1.05
C ALA A 61 -9.94 -3.02 -0.50
N GLU A 62 -9.89 -4.29 -0.87
CA GLU A 62 -8.84 -5.26 -0.51
C GLU A 62 -7.46 -4.82 -0.99
N ASP A 63 -7.37 -4.19 -2.17
CA ASP A 63 -6.11 -3.68 -2.71
C ASP A 63 -5.58 -2.50 -1.88
N LEU A 64 -6.48 -1.66 -1.36
CA LEU A 64 -6.13 -0.56 -0.47
C LEU A 64 -5.79 -1.07 0.94
N ILE A 65 -6.50 -2.09 1.43
CA ILE A 65 -6.15 -2.74 2.70
C ILE A 65 -4.75 -3.38 2.61
N ALA A 66 -4.41 -4.00 1.48
CA ALA A 66 -3.06 -4.53 1.22
C ALA A 66 -1.98 -3.44 1.20
N ARG A 67 -2.33 -2.19 0.87
CA ARG A 67 -1.48 -0.99 0.96
C ARG A 67 -1.38 -0.41 2.37
N GLY A 68 -2.09 -0.98 3.35
CA GLY A 68 -2.07 -0.57 4.76
C GLY A 68 -3.19 0.39 5.17
N TRP A 69 -4.23 0.56 4.34
CA TRP A 69 -5.40 1.35 4.72
C TRP A 69 -6.33 0.59 5.66
N THR A 70 -6.83 1.27 6.70
CA THR A 70 -7.84 0.68 7.59
C THR A 70 -9.23 0.74 6.94
N ARG A 71 -10.10 -0.20 7.30
CA ARG A 71 -11.50 -0.21 6.81
C ARG A 71 -12.24 1.07 7.20
N GLU A 72 -11.96 1.62 8.39
CA GLU A 72 -12.52 2.89 8.85
C GLU A 72 -12.10 4.06 7.94
N ALA A 73 -10.83 4.15 7.57
CA ALA A 73 -10.35 5.18 6.65
C ALA A 73 -11.00 5.06 5.27
N LEU A 74 -11.24 3.83 4.79
CA LEU A 74 -11.96 3.60 3.54
C LEU A 74 -13.43 4.05 3.63
N THR A 75 -14.10 3.79 4.75
CA THR A 75 -15.47 4.27 4.97
C THR A 75 -15.54 5.80 5.06
N LEU A 76 -14.57 6.44 5.73
CA LEU A 76 -14.54 7.89 5.96
C LEU A 76 -14.08 8.69 4.73
N TYR A 77 -13.14 8.17 3.96
CA TYR A 77 -12.42 8.92 2.92
C TYR A 77 -12.46 8.27 1.53
N GLY A 78 -12.96 7.05 1.41
CA GLY A 78 -12.87 6.26 0.18
C GLY A 78 -13.65 6.87 -0.99
N GLU A 79 -14.87 7.36 -0.76
CA GLU A 79 -15.66 7.98 -1.83
C GLU A 79 -15.00 9.27 -2.35
N ASP A 80 -14.59 10.16 -1.44
CA ASP A 80 -13.88 11.39 -1.78
C ASP A 80 -12.56 11.11 -2.52
N ALA A 81 -11.79 10.12 -2.05
CA ALA A 81 -10.55 9.70 -2.68
C ALA A 81 -10.79 9.16 -4.09
N ARG A 82 -11.88 8.42 -4.30
CA ARG A 82 -12.27 7.90 -5.61
C ARG A 82 -12.70 9.01 -6.56
N ALA A 83 -13.46 9.99 -6.05
CA ALA A 83 -13.82 11.19 -6.81
C ALA A 83 -12.57 11.98 -7.24
N LEU A 84 -11.60 12.17 -6.33
CA LEU A 84 -10.32 12.78 -6.65
C LEU A 84 -9.52 11.97 -7.67
N ALA A 85 -9.49 10.65 -7.54
CA ALA A 85 -8.80 9.76 -8.48
C ALA A 85 -9.35 9.91 -9.90
N ASN A 86 -10.68 9.95 -10.04
CA ASN A 86 -11.39 10.08 -11.32
C ASN A 86 -11.32 11.50 -11.90
N ALA A 87 -11.48 12.54 -11.09
CA ALA A 87 -11.41 13.94 -11.56
C ALA A 87 -10.05 14.27 -12.20
N ALA A 88 -8.96 13.68 -11.70
CA ALA A 88 -7.64 13.84 -12.30
C ALA A 88 -7.48 13.08 -13.64
N ARG A 89 -8.27 12.02 -13.87
CA ARG A 89 -8.29 11.26 -15.12
C ARG A 89 -9.00 12.04 -16.22
N GLU A 90 -10.10 12.73 -15.90
CA GLU A 90 -10.86 13.56 -16.85
C GLU A 90 -10.07 14.77 -17.35
N ARG A 91 -9.19 15.35 -16.53
CA ARG A 91 -8.35 16.51 -16.92
C ARG A 91 -7.22 16.16 -17.90
N ARG A 92 -7.02 14.88 -18.24
CA ARG A 92 -5.97 14.41 -19.18
C ARG A 92 -6.50 14.07 -20.57
N VAL A 93 -7.79 14.30 -20.83
CA VAL A 93 -8.44 14.14 -22.15
C VAL A 93 -8.61 15.52 -22.78
#